data_AF-A0A5N6RM74-F1
#
_entry.id   AF-A0A5N6RM74-F1
#
_cell.length_a   1.000
_cell.length_b   1.000
_cell.length_c   1.000
_cell.angle_alpha   90.00
_cell.angle_beta   90.00
_cell.angle_gamma   90.00
#
_symmetry.space_group_name_H-M   'P 1'
#
loop_
_entity.id
_entity.type
_entity.pdbx_description
1 polymer ?
#
loop_
_entity_poly.entity_id
_entity_poly.type
_entity_poly.pdbx_seq_one_letter_code
_entity_poly.pdbx_strand_id
1 'polypeptide(L)'
;MATQTFILLTLLLLGIAAHADNSNQPSSSCSSSSSSSAGESQALALAAEDDAITIGIGEVGYAKEFILLIPSLKGVRRIIADGDLHICVEGLINGLDNVGRTLHKLRVYMKTTRSDLDAHRLKDIFGHIIVSNNVCHAALNNADNFIVQTLDKKLENVGMVIDNVVSRVSQVSIPQ
;
A
#
# COMPACT_ATOMS: atom_id res chain seq x y z
N MET A 1 21.28 -28.37 10.51
CA MET A 1 21.27 -27.84 11.89
C MET A 1 20.95 -26.35 11.84
N ALA A 2 19.68 -25.97 11.98
CA ALA A 2 19.25 -24.56 12.07
C ALA A 2 17.77 -24.44 12.51
N THR A 3 17.34 -25.20 13.51
CA THR A 3 15.91 -25.27 13.91
C THR A 3 15.67 -25.04 15.41
N GLN A 4 16.61 -24.42 16.13
CA GLN A 4 16.49 -24.22 17.58
C GLN A 4 16.47 -22.78 18.08
N THR A 5 16.61 -21.78 17.20
CA THR A 5 16.72 -20.36 17.64
C THR A 5 15.41 -19.57 17.64
N PHE A 6 14.31 -20.13 17.12
CA PHE A 6 13.05 -19.37 16.96
C PHE A 6 12.06 -19.46 18.14
N ILE A 7 12.28 -20.36 19.10
CA ILE A 7 11.31 -20.60 20.20
C ILE A 7 11.54 -19.66 21.40
N LEU A 8 12.69 -18.97 21.46
CA LEU A 8 13.06 -18.12 22.60
C LEU A 8 12.52 -16.68 22.52
N LEU A 9 12.04 -16.20 21.36
CA LEU A 9 11.53 -14.83 21.24
C LEU A 9 10.05 -14.66 21.61
N THR A 10 9.26 -15.73 21.62
CA THR A 10 7.82 -15.66 21.93
C THR A 10 7.50 -15.67 23.42
N LEU A 11 8.47 -16.01 24.29
CA LEU A 11 8.26 -16.05 25.75
C LEU A 11 8.55 -14.71 26.47
N LEU A 12 9.12 -13.71 25.79
CA LEU A 12 9.40 -12.40 26.42
C LEU A 12 8.21 -11.42 26.38
N LEU A 13 7.14 -11.72 25.63
CA LEU A 13 6.00 -10.80 25.44
C LEU A 13 4.78 -11.11 26.35
N LEU A 14 4.85 -12.14 27.20
CA LEU A 14 3.75 -12.52 28.11
C LEU A 14 4.01 -12.16 29.59
N GLY A 15 5.08 -11.41 29.89
CA GLY A 15 5.54 -11.16 31.25
C GLY A 15 5.11 -9.84 31.91
N ILE A 16 4.24 -9.03 31.30
CA ILE A 16 3.82 -7.74 31.88
C ILE A 16 2.29 -7.67 31.98
N ALA A 17 1.69 -8.65 32.64
CA ALA A 17 0.28 -8.63 33.00
C ALA A 17 0.04 -9.40 34.30
N ALA A 18 0.73 -9.01 35.36
CA ALA A 18 0.32 -9.32 36.73
C ALA A 18 1.04 -8.35 37.66
N HIS A 19 0.27 -7.49 38.33
CA HIS A 19 0.36 -7.07 39.73
C HIS A 19 -0.47 -5.79 39.89
N ALA A 20 -1.75 -5.99 40.18
CA ALA A 20 -2.60 -4.99 40.79
C ALA A 20 -2.50 -5.12 42.32
N ASP A 21 -2.75 -3.98 42.99
CA ASP A 21 -2.86 -3.72 44.43
C ASP A 21 -1.60 -3.71 45.29
N ASN A 22 -1.20 -2.52 45.77
CA ASN A 22 -1.78 -1.97 47.01
C ASN A 22 -1.24 -0.55 47.34
N SER A 23 -2.16 0.38 47.63
CA SER A 23 -2.07 1.57 48.51
C SER A 23 -0.74 2.33 48.70
N ASN A 24 -0.68 3.59 48.24
CA ASN A 24 -0.62 4.76 49.14
C ASN A 24 -0.60 6.09 48.36
N GLN A 25 -1.54 6.95 48.72
CA GLN A 25 -1.60 8.36 48.33
C GLN A 25 -0.50 9.14 49.09
N PRO A 26 0.19 10.07 48.41
CA PRO A 26 0.21 11.41 48.94
C PRO A 26 -0.20 12.41 47.88
N SER A 27 -1.05 13.34 48.32
CA SER A 27 -1.33 14.62 47.68
C SER A 27 -0.03 15.34 47.31
N SER A 28 0.21 15.52 46.01
CA SER A 28 0.96 16.67 45.51
C SER A 28 0.33 17.16 44.20
N SER A 29 -0.18 18.38 44.30
CA SER A 29 -0.57 19.23 43.18
C SER A 29 0.63 19.51 42.28
N CYS A 30 0.68 18.87 41.12
CA CYS A 30 1.54 19.25 40.01
C CYS A 30 0.72 19.24 38.73
N SER A 31 0.17 20.41 38.41
CA SER A 31 -0.28 20.74 37.05
C SER A 31 0.94 20.70 36.13
N SER A 32 1.08 19.66 35.31
CA SER A 32 2.07 19.65 34.22
C SER A 32 1.71 18.67 33.11
N SER A 33 1.47 19.27 31.94
CA SER A 33 1.59 18.74 30.56
C SER A 33 0.67 17.59 30.12
N SER A 34 -0.56 17.94 29.74
CA SER A 34 -1.38 17.19 28.78
C SER A 34 -0.94 17.39 27.31
N SER A 35 0.29 17.85 27.07
CA SER A 35 0.81 18.21 25.74
C SER A 35 1.74 17.15 25.12
N SER A 36 2.13 16.11 25.85
CA SER A 36 3.04 15.06 25.33
C SER A 36 2.31 13.96 24.55
N SER A 37 1.13 13.53 24.98
CA SER A 37 0.40 12.41 24.35
C SER A 37 -0.17 12.75 22.97
N ALA A 38 -0.59 14.00 22.75
CA ALA A 38 -1.10 14.46 21.46
C ALA A 38 0.00 14.52 20.39
N GLY A 39 1.22 14.96 20.77
CA GLY A 39 2.37 15.03 19.86
C GLY A 39 2.89 13.64 19.47
N GLU A 40 2.92 12.69 20.40
CA GLU A 40 3.30 11.30 20.13
C GLU A 40 2.29 10.60 19.21
N SER A 41 0.98 10.80 19.45
CA SER A 41 -0.07 10.23 18.60
C SER A 41 -0.03 10.78 17.17
N GLN A 42 0.29 12.08 16.99
CA GLN A 42 0.42 12.69 15.67
C GLN A 42 1.67 12.21 14.93
N ALA A 43 2.80 12.05 15.63
CA ALA A 43 4.03 11.53 15.04
C ALA A 43 3.86 10.07 14.55
N LEU A 44 3.16 9.24 15.33
CA LEU A 44 2.83 7.87 14.94
C LEU A 44 1.90 7.81 13.73
N ALA A 45 0.91 8.71 13.65
CA ALA A 45 0.01 8.80 12.49
C ALA A 45 0.77 9.16 11.19
N LEU A 46 1.67 10.15 11.26
CA LEU A 46 2.51 10.55 10.13
C LEU A 46 3.47 9.44 9.69
N ALA A 47 4.07 8.71 10.64
CA ALA A 47 4.93 7.58 10.32
C ALA A 47 4.15 6.46 9.61
N ALA A 48 2.95 6.13 10.11
CA ALA A 48 2.12 5.10 9.52
C ALA A 48 1.56 5.48 8.13
N GLU A 49 1.42 6.78 7.86
CA GLU A 49 1.13 7.29 6.52
C GLU A 49 2.32 7.09 5.57
N ASP A 50 3.55 7.46 5.97
CA ASP A 50 4.76 7.30 5.11
C ASP A 50 5.03 5.83 4.79
N ASP A 51 4.82 4.96 5.77
CA ASP A 51 4.89 3.51 5.58
C ASP A 51 3.88 3.03 4.54
N ALA A 52 2.62 3.48 4.63
CA ALA A 52 1.58 3.09 3.67
C ALA A 52 1.91 3.57 2.24
N ILE A 53 2.42 4.79 2.08
CA ILE A 53 2.85 5.30 0.77
C ILE A 53 4.05 4.52 0.25
N THR A 54 5.02 4.23 1.11
CA THR A 54 6.22 3.47 0.74
C THR A 54 5.87 2.06 0.27
N ILE A 55 4.98 1.37 1.00
CA ILE A 55 4.44 0.06 0.61
C ILE A 55 3.70 0.18 -0.73
N GLY A 56 2.87 1.21 -0.90
CA GLY A 56 2.15 1.47 -2.16
C GLY A 56 3.08 1.61 -3.36
N ILE A 57 4.18 2.36 -3.22
CA ILE A 57 5.20 2.51 -4.28
C ILE A 57 5.82 1.15 -4.62
N GLY A 58 6.13 0.34 -3.61
CA GLY A 58 6.69 -1.01 -3.79
C GLY A 58 5.74 -1.93 -4.55
N GLU A 59 4.47 -2.01 -4.15
CA GLU A 59 3.47 -2.85 -4.81
C GLU A 59 3.22 -2.44 -6.27
N VAL A 60 3.18 -1.13 -6.55
CA VAL A 60 3.11 -0.62 -7.94
C VAL A 60 4.32 -1.08 -8.74
N GLY A 61 5.53 -1.03 -8.17
CA GLY A 61 6.74 -1.55 -8.80
C GLY A 61 6.64 -3.03 -9.14
N TYR A 62 6.24 -3.86 -8.17
CA TYR A 62 6.09 -5.31 -8.38
C TYR A 62 5.00 -5.67 -9.41
N ALA A 63 3.90 -4.92 -9.45
CA ALA A 63 2.87 -5.11 -10.46
C ALA A 63 3.41 -4.78 -11.86
N LYS A 64 4.11 -3.66 -12.02
CA LYS A 64 4.72 -3.26 -13.30
C LYS A 64 5.73 -4.28 -13.80
N GLU A 65 6.62 -4.76 -12.94
CA GLU A 65 7.60 -5.79 -13.30
C GLU A 65 6.92 -7.04 -13.85
N PHE A 66 5.85 -7.50 -13.20
CA PHE A 66 5.08 -8.63 -13.69
C PHE A 66 4.44 -8.35 -15.05
N ILE A 67 3.79 -7.19 -15.21
CA ILE A 67 3.11 -6.81 -16.46
C ILE A 67 4.08 -6.73 -17.64
N LEU A 68 5.28 -6.18 -17.43
CA LEU A 68 6.33 -6.12 -18.46
C LEU A 68 6.83 -7.51 -18.87
N LEU A 69 6.72 -8.51 -18.00
CA LEU A 69 7.10 -9.88 -18.32
C LEU A 69 6.04 -10.63 -19.15
N ILE A 70 4.77 -10.21 -19.10
CA ILE A 70 3.64 -10.91 -19.74
C ILE A 70 3.92 -11.25 -21.22
N PRO A 71 4.36 -10.33 -22.09
CA PRO A 71 4.64 -10.65 -23.49
C PRO A 71 5.75 -11.70 -23.66
N SER A 72 6.66 -11.82 -22.70
CA SER A 72 7.77 -12.76 -22.76
C SER A 72 7.41 -14.17 -22.28
N LEU A 73 6.25 -14.36 -21.65
CA LEU A 73 5.83 -15.64 -21.09
C LEU A 73 5.51 -16.65 -22.20
N LYS A 74 5.93 -17.91 -22.02
CA LYS A 74 5.77 -18.97 -23.04
C LYS A 74 4.31 -19.18 -23.46
N GLY A 75 3.36 -19.03 -22.53
CA GLY A 75 1.92 -19.14 -22.77
C GLY A 75 1.32 -17.96 -23.55
N VAL A 76 2.02 -16.83 -23.61
CA VAL A 76 1.57 -15.60 -24.29
C VAL A 76 2.30 -15.40 -25.60
N ARG A 77 3.55 -15.87 -25.72
CA ARG A 77 4.39 -15.67 -26.91
C ARG A 77 3.76 -16.15 -28.21
N ARG A 78 2.87 -17.13 -28.15
CA ARG A 78 2.14 -17.67 -29.30
C ARG A 78 0.94 -16.80 -29.74
N ILE A 79 0.51 -15.87 -28.89
CA ILE A 79 -0.66 -14.99 -29.03
C ILE A 79 -0.25 -13.59 -29.54
N ILE A 80 1.05 -13.25 -29.53
CA ILE A 80 1.62 -11.92 -29.85
C ILE A 80 1.26 -11.39 -31.26
N ALA A 81 0.65 -12.19 -32.14
CA ALA A 81 0.13 -11.69 -33.40
C ALA A 81 -0.97 -10.62 -33.22
N ASP A 82 -1.66 -10.59 -32.08
CA ASP A 82 -2.73 -9.63 -31.80
C ASP A 82 -2.22 -8.35 -31.11
N GLY A 83 -2.47 -7.20 -31.75
CA GLY A 83 -2.14 -5.87 -31.23
C GLY A 83 -2.79 -5.54 -29.88
N ASP A 84 -3.83 -6.27 -29.51
CA ASP A 84 -4.57 -6.11 -28.26
C ASP A 84 -3.70 -6.34 -27.02
N LEU A 85 -2.74 -7.27 -27.09
CA LEU A 85 -1.80 -7.52 -26.00
C LEU A 85 -0.87 -6.31 -25.75
N HIS A 86 -0.44 -5.65 -26.81
CA HIS A 86 0.41 -4.46 -26.69
C HIS A 86 -0.37 -3.32 -26.04
N ILE A 87 -1.58 -3.05 -26.55
CA ILE A 87 -2.49 -2.02 -26.02
C ILE A 87 -2.78 -2.25 -24.54
N CYS A 88 -3.04 -3.49 -24.15
CA CYS A 88 -3.39 -3.80 -22.77
C CYS A 88 -2.19 -3.63 -21.82
N VAL A 89 -1.00 -4.11 -22.21
CA VAL A 89 0.22 -3.95 -21.41
C VAL A 89 0.60 -2.49 -21.27
N GLU A 90 0.57 -1.73 -22.36
CA GLU A 90 0.85 -0.29 -22.35
C GLU A 90 -0.16 0.46 -21.46
N GLY A 91 -1.46 0.16 -21.60
CA GLY A 91 -2.52 0.78 -20.81
C GLY A 91 -2.34 0.55 -19.30
N LEU A 92 -1.98 -0.67 -18.89
CA LEU A 92 -1.70 -0.98 -17.49
C LEU A 92 -0.43 -0.28 -16.98
N ILE A 93 0.66 -0.29 -17.76
CA ILE A 93 1.91 0.36 -17.35
C ILE A 93 1.72 1.87 -17.20
N ASN A 94 1.05 2.53 -18.15
CA ASN A 94 0.74 3.96 -18.08
C ASN A 94 -0.13 4.29 -16.85
N GLY A 95 -1.12 3.45 -16.55
CA GLY A 95 -1.94 3.59 -15.35
C GLY A 95 -1.11 3.46 -14.07
N LEU A 96 -0.28 2.43 -13.96
CA LEU A 96 0.58 2.20 -12.80
C LEU A 96 1.65 3.30 -12.65
N ASP A 97 2.17 3.85 -13.73
CA ASP A 97 3.06 5.01 -13.70
C ASP A 97 2.36 6.26 -13.15
N ASN A 98 1.08 6.46 -13.50
CA ASN A 98 0.28 7.55 -12.92
C ASN A 98 0.05 7.37 -11.42
N VAL A 99 -0.23 6.14 -10.97
CA VAL A 99 -0.34 5.81 -9.54
C VAL A 99 0.99 6.08 -8.85
N GLY A 100 2.09 5.52 -9.35
CA GLY A 100 3.42 5.69 -8.77
C GLY A 100 3.84 7.16 -8.66
N ARG A 101 3.63 7.96 -9.72
CA ARG A 101 3.89 9.41 -9.68
C ARG A 101 3.07 10.13 -8.61
N THR A 102 1.80 9.75 -8.44
CA THR A 102 0.92 10.34 -7.44
C THR A 102 1.34 9.95 -6.02
N LEU A 103 1.70 8.68 -5.80
CA LEU A 103 2.26 8.22 -4.52
C LEU A 103 3.57 8.94 -4.17
N HIS A 104 4.47 9.12 -5.13
CA HIS A 104 5.70 9.89 -4.92
C HIS A 104 5.42 11.36 -4.57
N LYS A 105 4.43 11.99 -5.22
CA LYS A 105 4.00 13.35 -4.85
C LYS A 105 3.47 13.40 -3.43
N LEU A 106 2.58 12.47 -3.07
CA LEU A 106 2.04 12.39 -1.72
C LEU A 106 3.17 12.24 -0.70
N ARG A 107 4.17 11.38 -0.95
CA ARG A 107 5.34 11.23 -0.08
C ARG A 107 6.10 12.54 0.16
N VAL A 108 6.31 13.33 -0.90
CA VAL A 108 7.06 14.60 -0.81
C VAL A 108 6.23 15.70 -0.16
N TYR A 109 4.91 15.72 -0.40
CA TYR A 109 4.01 16.81 -0.06
C TYR A 109 2.98 16.46 1.03
N MET A 110 3.22 15.42 1.84
CA MET A 110 2.30 14.93 2.89
C MET A 110 1.73 16.05 3.78
N LYS A 111 2.55 17.07 4.07
CA LYS A 111 2.20 18.17 4.97
C LYS A 111 1.52 19.37 4.27
N THR A 112 1.09 19.21 3.02
CA THR A 112 0.45 20.28 2.26
C THR A 112 -1.05 20.04 2.15
N THR A 113 -1.85 21.10 2.06
CA THR A 113 -3.31 21.07 1.87
C THR A 113 -3.77 20.38 0.57
N ARG A 114 -2.85 19.88 -0.27
CA ARG A 114 -3.16 19.17 -1.52
C ARG A 114 -3.09 17.65 -1.38
N SER A 115 -2.63 17.11 -0.25
CA SER A 115 -2.50 15.67 -0.02
C SER A 115 -3.83 14.94 -0.17
N ASP A 116 -4.93 15.48 0.35
CA ASP A 116 -6.27 14.88 0.17
C ASP A 116 -6.72 14.79 -1.29
N LEU A 117 -6.48 15.83 -2.09
CA LEU A 117 -6.85 15.86 -3.50
C LEU A 117 -6.03 14.82 -4.30
N ASP A 118 -4.73 14.76 -4.06
CA ASP A 118 -3.86 13.80 -4.71
C ASP A 118 -4.17 12.36 -4.24
N ALA A 119 -4.60 12.15 -2.99
CA ALA A 119 -5.08 10.87 -2.51
C ALA A 119 -6.37 10.44 -3.22
N HIS A 120 -7.37 11.32 -3.34
CA HIS A 120 -8.61 11.00 -4.06
C HIS A 120 -8.35 10.66 -5.53
N ARG A 121 -7.40 11.36 -6.18
CA ARG A 121 -6.97 11.07 -7.55
C ARG A 121 -6.41 9.66 -7.72
N LEU A 122 -5.84 9.04 -6.69
CA LEU A 122 -5.36 7.65 -6.78
C LEU A 122 -6.50 6.69 -7.13
N LYS A 123 -7.71 6.91 -6.57
CA LYS A 123 -8.87 6.06 -6.86
C LYS A 123 -9.34 6.20 -8.30
N ASP A 124 -9.38 7.43 -8.81
CA ASP A 124 -9.75 7.70 -10.21
C ASP A 124 -8.76 7.04 -11.18
N ILE A 125 -7.45 7.21 -10.93
CA ILE A 125 -6.40 6.58 -11.73
C ILE A 125 -6.52 5.05 -11.68
N PHE A 126 -6.79 4.48 -10.50
CA PHE A 126 -6.95 3.04 -10.35
C PHE A 126 -8.19 2.52 -11.08
N GLY A 127 -9.30 3.28 -11.11
CA GLY A 127 -10.47 2.96 -11.92
C GLY A 127 -10.12 2.77 -13.40
N HIS A 128 -9.23 3.62 -13.96
CA HIS A 128 -8.74 3.45 -15.32
C HIS A 128 -7.87 2.20 -15.51
N ILE A 129 -7.10 1.79 -14.50
CA ILE A 129 -6.33 0.53 -14.53
C ILE A 129 -7.28 -0.67 -14.64
N ILE A 130 -8.40 -0.67 -13.92
CA ILE A 130 -9.39 -1.76 -14.00
C ILE A 130 -9.99 -1.85 -15.40
N VAL A 131 -10.26 -0.73 -16.06
CA VAL A 131 -10.72 -0.72 -17.46
C VAL A 131 -9.67 -1.33 -18.39
N SER A 132 -8.40 -0.95 -18.25
CA SER A 132 -7.29 -1.54 -19.01
C SER A 132 -7.13 -3.05 -18.72
N ASN A 133 -7.37 -3.48 -17.49
CA ASN A 133 -7.32 -4.91 -17.13
C ASN A 133 -8.37 -5.72 -17.89
N ASN A 134 -9.58 -5.18 -18.11
CA ASN A 134 -10.60 -5.86 -18.91
C ASN A 134 -10.13 -6.08 -20.36
N VAL A 135 -9.34 -5.16 -20.92
CA VAL A 135 -8.69 -5.34 -22.22
C VAL A 135 -7.63 -6.46 -22.14
N CYS A 136 -6.87 -6.54 -21.05
CA CYS A 136 -5.93 -7.64 -20.82
C CYS A 136 -6.61 -9.00 -20.78
N HIS A 137 -7.76 -9.10 -20.10
CA HIS A 137 -8.54 -10.35 -20.05
C HIS A 137 -8.95 -10.83 -21.44
N ALA A 138 -9.39 -9.91 -22.31
CA ALA A 138 -9.71 -10.22 -23.70
C ALA A 138 -8.47 -10.68 -24.48
N ALA A 139 -7.35 -9.94 -24.36
CA ALA A 139 -6.10 -10.24 -25.04
C ALA A 139 -5.42 -11.55 -24.55
N LEU A 140 -5.68 -11.94 -23.30
CA LEU A 140 -5.12 -13.12 -22.64
C LEU A 140 -6.09 -14.31 -22.58
N ASN A 141 -7.20 -14.26 -23.31
CA ASN A 141 -8.26 -15.28 -23.24
C ASN A 141 -7.79 -16.73 -23.52
N ASN A 142 -6.73 -16.88 -24.32
CA ASN A 142 -6.11 -18.16 -24.69
C ASN A 142 -4.75 -18.39 -24.00
N ALA A 143 -4.34 -17.48 -23.12
CA ALA A 143 -3.13 -17.62 -22.33
C ALA A 143 -3.35 -18.62 -21.18
N ASP A 144 -2.27 -19.00 -20.52
CA ASP A 144 -2.35 -19.76 -19.27
C ASP A 144 -3.15 -18.95 -18.24
N ASN A 145 -4.23 -19.53 -17.71
CA ASN A 145 -5.11 -18.90 -16.72
C ASN A 145 -4.33 -18.44 -15.46
N PHE A 146 -3.20 -19.06 -15.14
CA PHE A 146 -2.33 -18.60 -14.07
C PHE A 146 -1.81 -17.17 -14.29
N ILE A 147 -1.57 -16.76 -15.54
CA ILE A 147 -1.10 -15.41 -15.89
C ILE A 147 -2.18 -14.38 -15.59
N VAL A 148 -3.42 -14.68 -16.00
CA VAL A 148 -4.59 -13.82 -15.77
C VAL A 148 -4.86 -13.69 -14.28
N GLN A 149 -4.87 -14.81 -13.54
CA GLN A 149 -5.05 -14.80 -12.08
C GLN A 149 -3.94 -14.04 -11.35
N THR A 150 -2.69 -14.17 -11.79
CA THR A 150 -1.58 -13.43 -11.20
C THR A 150 -1.68 -11.94 -11.50
N LEU A 151 -2.11 -11.57 -12.71
CA LEU A 151 -2.38 -10.18 -13.08
C LEU A 151 -3.46 -9.57 -12.17
N ASP A 152 -4.61 -10.24 -12.06
CA ASP A 152 -5.72 -9.81 -11.20
C ASP A 152 -5.25 -9.67 -9.76
N LYS A 153 -4.47 -10.63 -9.25
CA LYS A 153 -3.97 -10.56 -7.88
C LYS A 153 -3.02 -9.40 -7.66
N LYS A 154 -2.14 -9.09 -8.62
CA LYS A 154 -1.24 -7.95 -8.55
C LYS A 154 -2.01 -6.62 -8.56
N LEU A 155 -3.03 -6.50 -9.40
CA LEU A 155 -3.86 -5.30 -9.45
C LEU A 155 -4.73 -5.16 -8.18
N GLU A 156 -5.28 -6.25 -7.66
CA GLU A 156 -5.99 -6.26 -6.37
C GLU A 156 -5.10 -5.76 -5.24
N ASN A 157 -3.85 -6.24 -5.16
CA ASN A 157 -2.88 -5.75 -4.17
C ASN A 157 -2.64 -4.24 -4.30
N VAL A 158 -2.49 -3.73 -5.53
CA VAL A 158 -2.37 -2.29 -5.79
C VAL A 158 -3.62 -1.53 -5.33
N GLY A 159 -4.82 -2.08 -5.57
CA GLY A 159 -6.07 -1.48 -5.10
C GLY A 159 -6.13 -1.39 -3.58
N MET A 160 -5.78 -2.47 -2.86
CA MET A 160 -5.77 -2.50 -1.41
C MET A 160 -4.82 -1.47 -0.79
N VAL A 161 -3.61 -1.31 -1.36
CA VAL A 161 -2.66 -0.30 -0.86
C VAL A 161 -3.11 1.12 -1.18
N ILE A 162 -3.75 1.35 -2.34
CA ILE A 162 -4.35 2.66 -2.65
C ILE A 162 -5.43 3.01 -1.64
N ASP A 163 -6.34 2.08 -1.32
CA ASP A 163 -7.38 2.32 -0.32
C ASP A 163 -6.80 2.61 1.06
N ASN A 164 -5.74 1.89 1.44
CA ASN A 164 -5.02 2.12 2.69
C ASN A 164 -4.37 3.52 2.72
N VAL A 165 -3.68 3.92 1.65
CA VAL A 165 -3.09 5.26 1.51
C VAL A 165 -4.15 6.34 1.61
N VAL A 166 -5.25 6.23 0.86
CA VAL A 166 -6.33 7.22 0.88
C VAL A 166 -6.94 7.35 2.26
N SER A 167 -7.22 6.22 2.92
CA SER A 167 -7.77 6.21 4.27
C SER A 167 -6.85 6.90 5.28
N ARG A 168 -5.53 6.68 5.19
CA ARG A 168 -4.55 7.26 6.12
C ARG A 168 -4.30 8.74 5.87
N VAL A 169 -4.12 9.14 4.60
CA VAL A 169 -3.91 10.55 4.24
C VAL A 169 -5.10 11.40 4.71
N SER A 170 -6.33 10.92 4.53
CA SER A 170 -7.53 11.67 4.95
C SER A 170 -7.81 11.66 6.46
N GLN A 171 -7.12 10.83 7.24
CA GLN A 171 -7.21 10.83 8.71
C GLN A 171 -6.20 11.80 9.35
N VAL A 172 -5.15 12.19 8.63
CA VAL A 172 -4.19 13.20 9.08
C VAL A 172 -4.78 14.59 8.83
N SER A 173 -5.78 14.94 9.65
CA SER A 173 -6.31 16.31 9.68
C SER A 173 -5.18 17.26 10.11
N ILE A 174 -4.72 18.13 9.21
CA ILE A 174 -3.86 19.26 9.58
C ILE A 174 -4.76 20.22 10.39
N PRO A 175 -4.49 20.48 11.69
CA PRO A 175 -5.18 21.57 12.38
C PRO A 175 -4.89 22.87 11.63
N GLN A 176 -5.95 23.54 11.16
CA GLN A 176 -5.87 24.88 10.58
C GLN A 176 -5.43 25.92 11.61
#